data_AF-W7W1R0-F1
#
_entry.id   AF-W7W1R0-F1
#
_cell.length_a   1.000
_cell.length_b   1.000
_cell.length_c   1.000
_cell.angle_alpha   90.00
_cell.angle_beta   90.00
_cell.angle_gamma   90.00
#
_symmetry.space_group_name_H-M   'P 1'
#
loop_
_entity.id
_entity.type
_entity.pdbx_description
1 polymer ?
#
loop_
_entity_poly.entity_id
_entity_poly.type
_entity_poly.pdbx_seq_one_letter_code
_entity_poly.pdbx_strand_id
1 'polypeptide(L)'
;MHLEVVTPELRERVMPGKATVPVERYLESFEAAVGVFGRGQVSTYILAGLGDTREAILSIAEKLVALGVYPFVVPFVPISGTPLEDHPSPSPEFMKAVLEPLGAMVSAGGLRSADIKAGCGKCGACSSLSVYES
;
A
#
# COMPACT_ATOMS: atom_id res chain seq x y z
N MET A 1 -4.49 9.25 4.52
CA MET A 1 -3.18 8.98 5.17
C MET A 1 -2.55 7.79 4.49
N HIS A 2 -1.22 7.78 4.35
CA HIS A 2 -0.51 6.67 3.71
C HIS A 2 0.43 5.99 4.70
N LEU A 3 0.81 4.73 4.44
CA LEU A 3 1.82 4.01 5.22
C LEU A 3 3.21 4.13 4.59
N GLU A 4 3.29 4.04 3.26
CA GLU A 4 4.47 4.14 2.39
C GLU A 4 5.50 3.03 2.65
N VAL A 5 5.99 2.91 3.89
CA VAL A 5 6.93 1.90 4.36
C VAL A 5 6.36 1.24 5.63
N VAL A 6 6.52 -0.07 5.76
CA VAL A 6 5.71 -0.89 6.68
C VAL A 6 6.52 -1.54 7.81
N THR A 7 7.83 -1.76 7.63
CA THR A 7 8.71 -2.28 8.70
C THR A 7 9.32 -1.14 9.55
N PRO A 8 9.31 -1.24 10.90
CA PRO A 8 9.79 -0.16 11.78
C PRO A 8 11.19 0.35 11.46
N GLU A 9 12.15 -0.55 11.25
CA GLU A 9 13.55 -0.21 10.98
C GLU A 9 13.69 0.59 9.68
N LEU A 10 12.92 0.21 8.66
CA LEU A 10 12.94 0.92 7.39
C LEU A 10 12.20 2.25 7.47
N ARG A 11 11.12 2.33 8.25
CA ARG A 11 10.40 3.60 8.52
C ARG A 11 11.33 4.61 9.17
N GLU A 12 12.08 4.21 10.19
CA GLU A 12 13.05 5.08 10.89
C GLU A 12 14.12 5.62 9.94
N ARG A 13 14.61 4.76 9.02
CA ARG A 13 15.65 5.14 8.06
C ARG A 13 15.13 6.05 6.95
N VAL A 14 14.00 5.70 6.33
CA VAL A 14 13.51 6.35 5.10
C VAL A 14 12.60 7.53 5.40
N MET A 15 11.84 7.48 6.50
CA MET A 15 10.87 8.51 6.86
C MET A 15 10.87 8.77 8.38
N PRO A 16 12.01 9.24 8.94
CA PRO A 16 12.22 9.35 10.39
C PRO A 16 11.14 10.15 11.11
N GLY A 17 10.66 11.25 10.51
CA GLY A 17 9.56 12.03 11.09
C GLY A 17 8.27 11.22 11.23
N LYS A 18 7.93 10.42 10.23
CA LYS A 18 6.72 9.56 10.23
C LYS A 18 6.88 8.31 11.07
N ALA A 19 8.11 7.83 11.23
CA ALA A 19 8.45 6.70 12.08
C ALA A 19 8.11 6.95 13.56
N THR A 20 8.10 8.22 14.00
CA THR A 20 7.65 8.60 15.35
C THR A 20 6.19 8.23 15.63
N VAL A 21 5.38 8.03 14.59
CA VAL A 21 4.00 7.55 14.69
C VAL A 21 3.97 6.04 14.40
N PRO A 22 3.57 5.20 15.38
CA PRO A 22 3.55 3.75 15.23
C PRO A 22 2.52 3.30 14.18
N VAL A 23 2.77 2.17 13.53
CA VAL A 23 1.88 1.62 12.48
C VAL A 23 0.49 1.34 13.05
N GLU A 24 0.41 0.93 14.31
CA GLU A 24 -0.82 0.68 15.06
C GLU A 24 -1.73 1.91 15.06
N ARG A 25 -1.15 3.11 15.20
CA ARG A 25 -1.92 4.36 15.17
C ARG A 25 -2.54 4.63 13.79
N TYR A 26 -1.87 4.21 12.72
CA TYR A 26 -2.45 4.26 11.37
C TYR A 26 -3.62 3.30 11.25
N LEU A 27 -3.47 2.06 11.75
CA LEU A 27 -4.52 1.04 11.72
C LEU A 27 -5.78 1.50 12.47
N GLU A 28 -5.64 2.03 13.68
CA GLU A 28 -6.74 2.64 14.44
C GLU A 28 -7.44 3.75 13.65
N SER A 29 -6.64 4.62 13.02
CA SER A 29 -7.18 5.75 12.26
C SER A 29 -7.88 5.29 10.99
N PHE A 30 -7.43 4.19 10.38
CA PHE A 30 -8.11 3.59 9.24
C PHE A 30 -9.41 2.90 9.63
N GLU A 31 -9.45 2.19 10.75
CA GLU A 31 -10.68 1.60 11.29
C GLU A 31 -11.76 2.68 11.50
N ALA A 32 -11.38 3.79 12.16
CA ALA A 32 -12.27 4.93 12.34
C ALA A 32 -12.73 5.53 10.99
N ALA A 33 -11.84 5.68 10.02
CA ALA A 33 -12.18 6.19 8.70
C ALA A 33 -13.13 5.24 7.93
N VAL A 34 -12.94 3.93 8.03
CA VAL A 34 -13.83 2.94 7.42
C VAL A 34 -15.22 3.01 8.05
N GLY A 35 -15.32 3.27 9.36
CA GLY A 35 -16.61 3.53 10.03
C GLY A 35 -17.38 4.73 9.48
N VAL A 36 -16.67 5.74 8.94
CA VAL A 36 -17.27 6.96 8.38
C VAL A 36 -17.54 6.83 6.88
N PHE A 37 -16.55 6.38 6.10
CA PHE A 37 -16.62 6.37 4.63
C PHE A 37 -17.16 5.06 4.06
N GLY A 38 -17.15 3.98 4.85
CA GLY A 38 -17.55 2.64 4.45
C GLY A 38 -16.39 1.78 3.96
N ARG A 39 -16.63 0.46 4.01
CA ARG A 39 -15.70 -0.56 3.54
C ARG A 39 -15.34 -0.35 2.06
N GLY A 40 -14.05 -0.44 1.73
CA GLY A 40 -13.53 -0.23 0.38
C GLY A 40 -13.48 1.22 -0.07
N GLN A 41 -13.87 2.19 0.78
CA GLN A 41 -13.81 3.62 0.46
C GLN A 41 -12.63 4.33 1.11
N VAL A 42 -11.78 3.59 1.82
CA VAL A 42 -10.52 4.08 2.39
C VAL A 42 -9.37 3.33 1.71
N SER A 43 -8.33 4.05 1.32
CA SER A 43 -7.13 3.46 0.72
C SER A 43 -5.87 4.05 1.33
N THR A 44 -4.78 3.28 1.25
CA THR A 44 -3.45 3.71 1.72
C THR A 44 -2.39 3.29 0.72
N TYR A 45 -1.35 4.11 0.56
CA TYR A 45 -0.21 3.79 -0.30
C TYR A 45 0.80 2.95 0.48
N ILE A 46 1.40 1.99 -0.23
CA ILE A 46 2.60 1.26 0.17
C ILE A 46 3.56 1.28 -1.02
N LEU A 47 4.80 1.69 -0.80
CA LEU A 47 5.84 1.82 -1.82
C LEU A 47 6.70 0.56 -1.87
N ALA A 48 6.49 -0.26 -2.89
CA ALA A 48 7.31 -1.43 -3.16
C ALA A 48 8.67 -1.00 -3.73
N GLY A 49 9.75 -1.64 -3.25
CA GLY A 49 11.11 -1.38 -3.74
C GLY A 49 11.98 -0.49 -2.85
N LEU A 50 11.47 0.05 -1.75
CA LEU A 50 12.27 0.83 -0.79
C LEU A 50 13.03 -0.03 0.24
N GLY A 51 12.74 -1.33 0.31
CA GLY A 51 13.43 -2.29 1.17
C GLY A 51 12.50 -3.22 1.95
N ASP A 52 11.20 -2.89 2.06
CA ASP A 52 10.22 -3.82 2.65
C ASP A 52 10.19 -5.10 1.82
N THR A 53 10.19 -6.25 2.50
CA THR A 53 10.08 -7.54 1.84
C THR A 53 8.68 -7.75 1.27
N ARG A 54 8.57 -8.65 0.30
CA ARG A 54 7.27 -9.09 -0.24
C ARG A 54 6.34 -9.54 0.89
N GLU A 55 6.87 -10.31 1.83
CA GLU A 55 6.14 -10.89 2.96
C GLU A 55 5.64 -9.79 3.91
N ALA A 56 6.46 -8.78 4.19
CA ALA A 56 6.06 -7.64 5.02
C ALA A 56 4.92 -6.85 4.37
N ILE A 57 5.01 -6.58 3.06
CA ILE A 57 3.97 -5.89 2.29
C ILE A 57 2.66 -6.68 2.30
N LEU A 58 2.72 -8.00 2.06
CA LEU A 58 1.52 -8.84 2.05
C LEU A 58 0.91 -8.99 3.45
N SER A 59 1.72 -9.08 4.50
CA SER A 59 1.23 -9.19 5.88
C SER A 59 0.47 -7.94 6.33
N ILE A 60 0.97 -6.74 6.01
CA ILE A 60 0.23 -5.52 6.33
C ILE A 60 -0.99 -5.36 5.41
N ALA A 61 -0.91 -5.77 4.15
CA ALA A 61 -2.04 -5.74 3.23
C ALA A 61 -3.20 -6.62 3.73
N GLU A 62 -2.91 -7.80 4.28
CA GLU A 62 -3.92 -8.68 4.88
C GLU A 62 -4.66 -7.98 6.02
N LYS A 63 -3.93 -7.32 6.92
CA LYS A 63 -4.53 -6.53 8.01
C LYS A 63 -5.41 -5.39 7.47
N LEU A 64 -4.95 -4.67 6.45
CA LEU A 64 -5.69 -3.59 5.82
C LEU A 64 -6.99 -4.09 5.16
N VAL A 65 -6.91 -5.22 4.43
CA VAL A 65 -8.08 -5.84 3.79
C VAL A 65 -9.10 -6.30 4.83
N ALA A 66 -8.64 -6.88 5.95
CA ALA A 66 -9.53 -7.23 7.06
C ALA A 66 -10.28 -5.99 7.59
N LEU A 67 -9.56 -4.87 7.80
CA LEU A 67 -10.14 -3.59 8.22
C LEU A 67 -11.04 -2.93 7.17
N GLY A 68 -11.03 -3.39 5.92
CA GLY A 68 -11.83 -2.79 4.84
C GLY A 68 -11.13 -1.63 4.13
N VAL A 69 -9.81 -1.54 4.26
CA VAL A 69 -8.96 -0.55 3.61
C VAL A 69 -8.33 -1.19 2.38
N TYR A 70 -8.38 -0.48 1.25
CA TYR A 70 -7.74 -0.93 0.02
C TYR A 70 -6.22 -0.66 0.06
N PRO A 71 -5.37 -1.71 0.06
CA PRO A 71 -3.91 -1.58 0.11
C PRO A 71 -3.33 -1.25 -1.28
N PHE A 72 -3.20 0.02 -1.60
CA PHE A 72 -2.71 0.44 -2.91
C PHE A 72 -1.18 0.38 -2.96
N VAL A 73 -0.65 -0.78 -3.34
CA VAL A 73 0.79 -1.00 -3.53
C VAL A 73 1.22 -0.44 -4.88
N VAL A 74 2.21 0.46 -4.87
CA VAL A 74 2.78 1.09 -6.07
C VAL A 74 4.29 0.86 -6.09
N PRO A 75 4.92 0.74 -7.28
CA PRO A 75 6.38 0.68 -7.36
C PRO A 75 7.00 2.04 -6.97
N PHE A 76 8.14 2.01 -6.28
CA PHE A 76 8.95 3.20 -6.08
C PHE A 76 9.54 3.67 -7.41
N VAL A 77 9.42 4.98 -7.67
CA VAL A 77 9.97 5.66 -8.86
C VAL A 77 10.93 6.74 -8.37
N PRO A 78 12.22 6.67 -8.74
CA PRO A 78 13.22 7.65 -8.34
C PRO A 78 12.95 9.00 -8.99
N ILE A 79 13.13 10.08 -8.24
CA ILE A 79 12.90 11.45 -8.70
C ILE A 79 14.20 12.24 -8.57
N SER A 80 14.63 12.85 -9.68
CA SER A 80 15.85 13.66 -9.74
C SER A 80 15.85 14.78 -8.70
N GLY A 81 16.98 14.99 -8.04
CA GLY A 81 17.16 15.99 -6.99
C GLY A 81 16.59 15.60 -5.62
N THR A 82 16.10 14.37 -5.45
CA THR A 82 15.75 13.83 -4.13
C THR A 82 16.88 12.97 -3.56
N PRO A 83 16.97 12.78 -2.23
CA PRO A 83 17.99 11.89 -1.64
C PRO A 83 17.94 10.43 -2.13
N LEU A 84 16.86 10.01 -2.79
CA LEU A 84 16.67 8.66 -3.34
C LEU A 84 16.69 8.66 -4.87
N GLU A 85 17.29 9.66 -5.52
CA GLU A 85 17.35 9.75 -6.99
C GLU A 85 18.09 8.57 -7.64
N ASP A 86 19.12 8.03 -6.96
CA ASP A 86 19.92 6.89 -7.44
C ASP A 86 19.41 5.52 -6.91
N HIS A 87 18.35 5.51 -6.10
CA HIS A 87 17.78 4.26 -5.59
C HIS A 87 17.02 3.55 -6.71
N PRO A 88 17.23 2.26 -7.00
CA PRO A 88 16.58 1.62 -8.14
C PRO A 88 15.08 1.38 -7.91
N SER A 89 14.28 1.46 -8.99
CA SER A 89 12.91 0.93 -8.99
C SER A 89 12.90 -0.58 -8.74
N PRO A 90 11.83 -1.14 -8.14
CA PRO A 90 11.69 -2.59 -8.03
C PRO A 90 11.61 -3.25 -9.41
N SER A 91 12.08 -4.50 -9.51
CA SER A 91 11.96 -5.25 -10.76
C SER A 91 10.50 -5.60 -11.07
N PRO A 92 10.14 -5.78 -12.35
CA PRO A 92 8.82 -6.27 -12.74
C PRO A 92 8.43 -7.60 -12.08
N GLU A 93 9.40 -8.51 -11.91
CA GLU A 93 9.19 -9.82 -11.27
C GLU A 93 8.84 -9.66 -9.79
N PHE A 94 9.53 -8.77 -9.07
CA PHE A 94 9.21 -8.46 -7.68
C PHE A 94 7.80 -7.87 -7.57
N MET A 95 7.47 -6.90 -8.43
CA MET A 95 6.15 -6.30 -8.45
C MET A 95 5.06 -7.33 -8.71
N LYS A 96 5.23 -8.20 -9.72
CA LYS A 96 4.30 -9.29 -10.00
C LYS A 96 4.12 -10.22 -8.79
N ALA A 97 5.23 -10.60 -8.14
CA ALA A 97 5.21 -11.49 -6.98
C ALA A 97 4.51 -10.89 -5.75
N VAL A 98 4.39 -9.55 -5.66
CA VAL A 98 3.59 -8.84 -4.66
C VAL A 98 2.14 -8.68 -5.11
N LEU A 99 1.92 -8.21 -6.35
CA LEU A 99 0.59 -7.81 -6.82
C LEU A 99 -0.35 -8.98 -7.12
N GLU A 100 0.15 -10.12 -7.59
CA GLU A 100 -0.68 -11.31 -7.84
C GLU A 100 -1.40 -11.83 -6.58
N PRO A 101 -0.68 -12.19 -5.48
CA PRO A 101 -1.36 -12.63 -4.26
C PRO A 101 -2.17 -11.51 -3.61
N LEU A 102 -1.75 -10.25 -3.75
CA LEU A 102 -2.50 -9.11 -3.26
C LEU A 102 -3.85 -8.95 -3.98
N GLY A 103 -3.86 -9.10 -5.31
CA GLY A 103 -5.07 -9.07 -6.14
C GLY A 103 -6.09 -10.12 -5.69
N ALA A 104 -5.63 -11.37 -5.50
CA ALA A 104 -6.48 -12.44 -4.96
C ALA A 104 -7.05 -12.10 -3.58
N MET A 105 -6.23 -11.49 -2.70
CA MET A 105 -6.64 -11.08 -1.35
C MET A 105 -7.70 -9.98 -1.36
N VAL A 106 -7.53 -8.92 -2.17
CA VAL A 106 -8.52 -7.84 -2.24
C VAL A 106 -9.84 -8.32 -2.87
N SER A 107 -9.77 -9.24 -3.84
CA SER A 107 -10.95 -9.84 -4.44
C SER A 107 -11.71 -10.74 -3.47
N ALA A 108 -11.01 -11.60 -2.73
CA ALA A 108 -11.61 -12.40 -1.67
C ALA A 108 -12.21 -11.52 -0.55
N GLY A 109 -11.58 -10.38 -0.26
CA GLY A 109 -12.04 -9.40 0.73
C GLY A 109 -13.17 -8.49 0.27
N GLY A 110 -13.62 -8.57 -0.99
CA GLY A 110 -14.65 -7.72 -1.58
C GLY A 110 -14.24 -6.24 -1.68
N LEU A 111 -12.94 -5.96 -1.89
CA LEU A 111 -12.36 -4.63 -1.95
C LEU A 111 -11.81 -4.33 -3.35
N ARG A 112 -12.62 -4.48 -4.39
CA ARG A 112 -12.15 -4.24 -5.76
C ARG A 112 -12.03 -2.74 -6.04
N SER A 113 -11.01 -2.35 -6.78
CA SER A 113 -10.79 -0.99 -7.30
C SER A 113 -12.00 -0.45 -8.04
N ALA A 114 -12.75 -1.30 -8.76
CA ALA A 114 -13.95 -0.95 -9.50
C ALA A 114 -15.05 -0.34 -8.61
N ASP A 115 -15.15 -0.79 -7.35
CA ASP A 115 -16.17 -0.40 -6.38
C ASP A 115 -15.80 0.86 -5.57
N ILE A 116 -14.56 1.34 -5.72
CA ILE A 116 -14.08 2.56 -5.08
C ILE A 116 -14.70 3.77 -5.78
N LYS A 117 -15.24 4.72 -5.02
CA LYS A 117 -15.95 5.88 -5.58
C LYS A 117 -15.02 6.98 -6.10
N ALA A 118 -13.84 7.15 -5.51
CA ALA A 118 -12.89 8.22 -5.85
C ALA A 118 -11.46 7.93 -5.40
N GLY A 119 -10.51 8.78 -5.81
CA GLY A 119 -9.11 8.72 -5.37
C GLY A 119 -8.26 7.71 -6.14
N CYS A 120 -7.06 7.46 -5.63
CA CYS A 120 -6.03 6.71 -6.36
C CYS A 120 -6.41 5.26 -6.62
N GLY A 121 -7.06 4.60 -5.65
CA GLY A 121 -7.56 3.24 -5.84
C GLY A 121 -8.61 3.12 -6.97
N LYS A 122 -9.36 4.20 -7.24
CA LYS A 122 -10.30 4.26 -8.38
C LYS A 122 -9.60 4.60 -9.70
N CYS A 123 -8.62 5.50 -9.65
CA CYS A 123 -7.88 5.91 -10.85
C CYS A 123 -6.95 4.79 -11.37
N GLY A 124 -6.28 4.07 -10.47
CA GLY A 124 -5.38 2.96 -10.81
C GLY A 124 -4.07 3.36 -11.51
N ALA A 125 -3.84 4.64 -11.84
CA ALA A 125 -2.71 5.03 -12.69
C ALA A 125 -1.32 4.65 -12.15
N CYS A 126 -1.14 4.63 -10.82
CA CYS A 126 0.15 4.36 -10.20
C CYS A 126 0.39 2.87 -9.87
N SER A 127 -0.57 1.97 -10.12
CA SER A 127 -0.44 0.55 -9.83
C SER A 127 -1.21 -0.32 -10.81
N SER A 128 -0.63 -1.44 -11.23
CA SER A 128 -1.34 -2.47 -12.00
C SER A 128 -2.18 -3.42 -11.14
N LEU A 129 -2.35 -3.16 -9.83
CA LEU A 129 -3.08 -4.03 -8.92
C LEU A 129 -4.47 -4.43 -9.44
N SER A 130 -5.22 -3.49 -10.04
CA SER A 130 -6.57 -3.75 -10.56
C SER A 130 -6.62 -4.86 -11.63
N VAL A 131 -5.51 -5.12 -12.33
CA VAL A 131 -5.40 -6.20 -13.33
C VAL A 131 -5.44 -7.58 -12.68
N TYR A 132 -5.10 -7.67 -11.39
CA TYR A 132 -5.04 -8.92 -10.62
C TYR A 132 -6.29 -9.17 -9.75
N GLU A 133 -7.33 -8.33 -9.85
CA GLU A 133 -8.55 -8.41 -9.02
C GLU A 133 -9.66 -9.28 -9.63
N SER A 134 -9.41 -9.90 -10.79
CA SER A 134 -10.39 -10.71 -11.52
C SER A 134 -10.45 -12.15 -11.02
#